data_AF-X0YDP4-F1
#
_entry.id   AF-X0YDP4-F1
#
_cell.length_a   1.000
_cell.length_b   1.000
_cell.length_c   1.000
_cell.angle_alpha   90.00
_cell.angle_beta   90.00
_cell.angle_gamma   90.00
#
_symmetry.space_group_name_H-M   'P 1'
#
loop_
_entity.id
_entity.type
_entity.pdbx_description
1 polymer ?
#
loop_
_entity_poly.entity_id
_entity_poly.type
_entity_poly.pdbx_seq_one_letter_code
_entity_poly.pdbx_strand_id
1 'polypeptide(L)'
;KNELIKKNCVSLCGNCHQMIHSNNFKNQHENIISSKHWEQVKTYFNTLEKNIRNFKFPKDIDRELTIKPKYNQKKEKNNTKSVKEERKIANTFIHQKDVGQNIKFEKDPINLNVNIDNNRNKINPLNIKELEKLQNSEYGYGEAWMKYLVHIAKLTEEKAIIQTKDIAESVGVITRNVRKNLVNLVKKELVIVSSENNDRHILISDLGIEELHKIKELKGK
;
A
#
# COMPACT_ATOMS: atom_id res chain seq x y z
N LYS A 1 9.67 50.26 -7.84
CA LYS A 1 8.73 49.23 -7.35
C LYS A 1 8.50 48.25 -8.50
N ASN A 2 8.93 47.00 -8.39
CA ASN A 2 8.67 45.99 -9.42
C ASN A 2 7.26 45.44 -9.18
N GLU A 3 6.29 45.88 -9.98
CA GLU A 3 4.95 45.31 -9.96
C GLU A 3 5.00 43.88 -10.53
N LEU A 4 4.52 42.92 -9.75
CA LEU A 4 4.37 41.55 -10.18
C LEU A 4 3.24 41.48 -11.21
N ILE A 5 3.60 41.25 -12.47
CA ILE A 5 2.64 41.04 -13.56
C ILE A 5 1.90 39.72 -13.31
N LYS A 6 0.65 39.80 -12.85
CA LYS A 6 -0.25 38.64 -12.78
C LYS A 6 -0.68 38.27 -14.19
N LYS A 7 -0.06 37.26 -14.79
CA LYS A 7 -0.56 36.65 -16.03
C LYS A 7 -1.69 35.68 -15.68
N ASN A 8 -2.72 35.62 -16.52
CA ASN A 8 -3.74 34.59 -16.45
C ASN A 8 -3.09 33.23 -16.75
N CYS A 9 -2.78 32.47 -15.70
CA CYS A 9 -2.26 31.13 -15.81
C CYS A 9 -3.43 30.14 -15.79
N VAL A 10 -3.57 29.36 -16.86
CA VAL A 10 -4.48 28.21 -16.86
C VAL A 10 -3.70 27.02 -16.30
N SER A 11 -4.24 26.39 -15.26
CA SER A 11 -3.68 25.15 -14.71
C SER A 11 -3.80 24.04 -15.74
N LEU A 12 -2.66 23.47 -16.14
CA LEU A 12 -2.62 22.33 -17.05
C LEU A 12 -2.68 21.03 -16.26
N CYS A 13 -3.37 20.02 -16.79
CA CYS A 13 -3.29 18.67 -16.23
C CYS A 13 -1.91 18.05 -16.49
N GLY A 14 -1.58 16.97 -15.78
CA GLY A 14 -0.27 16.32 -15.90
C GLY A 14 0.08 15.88 -17.34
N ASN A 15 -0.91 15.44 -18.13
CA ASN A 15 -0.70 15.03 -19.52
C ASN A 15 -0.42 16.23 -20.43
N CYS A 16 -1.14 17.35 -20.25
CA CYS A 16 -0.89 18.58 -21.00
C CYS A 16 0.50 19.15 -20.69
N HIS A 17 0.94 19.07 -19.43
CA HIS A 17 2.32 19.40 -19.07
C HIS A 17 3.33 18.52 -19.80
N GLN A 18 3.14 17.19 -19.78
CA GLN A 18 4.04 16.26 -20.48
C GLN A 18 4.13 16.55 -21.98
N MET A 19 3.00 16.85 -22.62
CA MET A 19 2.95 17.20 -24.04
C MET A 19 3.73 18.48 -24.35
N ILE A 20 3.56 19.54 -23.53
CA ILE A 20 4.32 20.79 -23.71
C ILE A 20 5.81 20.56 -23.47
N HIS A 21 6.20 19.80 -22.44
CA HIS A 21 7.60 19.46 -22.19
C HIS A 21 8.19 18.65 -23.35
N SER A 22 7.45 17.70 -23.90
CA SER A 22 7.88 16.91 -25.06
C SER A 22 8.07 17.79 -26.30
N ASN A 23 7.14 18.71 -26.58
CA ASN A 23 7.25 19.65 -27.69
C ASN A 23 8.43 20.61 -27.51
N ASN A 24 8.61 21.17 -26.32
CA ASN A 24 9.74 22.05 -26.02
C ASN A 24 11.07 21.31 -26.17
N PHE A 25 11.14 20.07 -25.66
CA PHE A 25 12.31 19.22 -25.85
C PHE A 25 12.55 18.99 -27.34
N LYS A 26 11.57 18.54 -28.12
CA LYS A 26 11.72 18.30 -29.56
C LYS A 26 12.20 19.55 -30.32
N ASN A 27 11.68 20.72 -29.99
CA ASN A 27 12.05 21.97 -30.66
C ASN A 27 13.42 22.51 -30.25
N GLN A 28 13.94 22.10 -29.09
CA GLN A 28 15.21 22.59 -28.54
C GLN A 28 16.27 21.49 -28.38
N HIS A 29 15.98 20.26 -28.79
CA HIS A 29 16.82 19.11 -28.46
C HIS A 29 18.24 19.26 -29.02
N GLU A 30 18.41 19.81 -30.22
CA GLU A 30 19.74 20.05 -30.80
C GLU A 30 20.55 21.04 -29.97
N ASN A 31 19.93 22.10 -29.44
CA ASN A 31 20.59 23.06 -28.55
C ASN A 31 20.91 22.44 -27.18
N ILE A 32 20.00 21.61 -26.66
CA ILE A 32 20.22 20.88 -25.40
C ILE A 32 21.40 19.91 -25.57
N ILE A 33 21.42 19.13 -26.65
CA ILE A 33 22.42 18.10 -26.98
C ILE A 33 23.78 18.70 -27.36
N SER A 34 23.80 19.85 -28.05
CA SER A 34 25.05 20.54 -28.40
C SER A 34 25.62 21.39 -27.26
N SER A 35 24.84 21.62 -26.19
CA SER A 35 25.31 22.40 -25.05
C SER A 35 26.40 21.66 -24.27
N LYS A 36 27.29 22.43 -23.64
CA LYS A 36 28.26 21.94 -22.64
C LYS A 36 27.58 21.16 -21.49
N HIS A 37 26.29 21.42 -21.26
CA HIS A 37 25.48 20.72 -20.27
C HIS A 37 25.19 19.26 -20.66
N TRP A 38 25.06 18.95 -21.95
CA TRP A 38 24.89 17.58 -22.41
C TRP A 38 26.10 16.70 -22.13
N GLU A 39 27.31 17.24 -22.26
CA GLU A 39 28.54 16.52 -21.91
C GLU A 39 28.60 16.21 -20.40
N GLN A 40 28.06 17.09 -19.55
CA GLN A 40 27.90 16.81 -18.12
C GLN A 40 26.87 15.69 -17.90
N VAL A 41 25.72 15.76 -18.56
CA VAL A 41 24.67 14.72 -18.49
C VAL A 41 25.20 13.36 -18.95
N LYS A 42 25.94 13.30 -20.06
CA LYS A 42 26.62 12.08 -20.53
C LYS A 42 27.59 11.53 -19.48
N THR A 43 28.37 12.39 -18.85
CA THR A 43 29.32 11.98 -17.81
C THR A 43 28.60 11.33 -16.62
N TYR A 44 27.50 11.93 -16.17
CA TYR A 44 26.65 11.34 -15.13
C TYR A 44 26.03 10.01 -15.56
N PHE A 45 25.50 9.94 -16.78
CA PHE A 45 24.91 8.71 -17.31
C PHE A 45 25.92 7.57 -17.39
N ASN A 46 27.12 7.83 -17.93
CA ASN A 46 28.22 6.86 -18.00
C ASN A 46 28.66 6.39 -16.62
N THR A 47 28.64 7.27 -15.61
CA THR A 47 28.99 6.93 -14.23
C THR A 47 27.93 6.01 -13.61
N LEU A 48 26.65 6.32 -13.81
CA LEU A 48 25.54 5.47 -13.36
C LEU A 48 25.59 4.09 -14.03
N GLU A 49 25.83 4.05 -15.35
CA GLU A 49 25.94 2.79 -16.08
C GLU A 49 27.10 1.93 -15.58
N LYS A 50 28.27 2.54 -15.33
CA LYS A 50 29.41 1.84 -14.70
C LYS A 50 29.07 1.32 -13.30
N ASN A 51 28.38 2.12 -12.49
CA ASN A 51 27.99 1.71 -11.14
C ASN A 51 27.01 0.54 -11.17
N ILE A 52 26.03 0.53 -12.09
CA ILE A 52 25.09 -0.58 -12.27
C ILE A 52 25.82 -1.84 -12.72
N ARG A 53 26.72 -1.74 -13.71
CA ARG A 53 27.50 -2.89 -14.19
C ARG A 53 28.42 -3.47 -13.12
N ASN A 54 28.98 -2.62 -12.27
CA ASN A 54 29.87 -3.02 -11.18
C ASN A 54 29.12 -3.33 -9.88
N PHE A 55 27.80 -3.15 -9.84
CA PHE A 55 27.00 -3.42 -8.66
C PHE A 55 26.99 -4.92 -8.40
N LYS A 56 27.66 -5.33 -7.32
CA LYS A 56 27.59 -6.68 -6.79
C LYS A 56 26.56 -6.69 -5.68
N PHE A 57 25.52 -7.50 -5.83
CA PHE A 57 24.62 -7.78 -4.72
C PHE A 57 25.44 -8.34 -3.55
N PRO A 58 25.28 -7.81 -2.33
CA PRO A 58 25.87 -8.40 -1.14
C PRO A 58 25.44 -9.87 -1.06
N LYS A 59 26.42 -10.78 -0.97
CA LYS A 59 26.18 -12.24 -0.96
C LYS A 59 25.32 -12.71 0.22
N ASP A 60 25.06 -11.83 1.19
CA ASP A 60 24.36 -12.14 2.43
C ASP A 60 22.85 -11.87 2.38
N ILE A 61 22.33 -11.27 1.30
CA ILE A 61 20.89 -10.97 1.18
C ILE A 61 20.05 -12.25 0.95
N ASP A 62 20.66 -13.32 0.45
CA ASP A 62 19.95 -14.58 0.15
C ASP A 62 19.68 -15.47 1.39
N ARG A 63 20.21 -15.14 2.57
CA ARG A 63 20.04 -16.00 3.76
C ARG A 63 18.83 -15.69 4.64
N GLU A 64 18.26 -14.48 4.58
CA GLU A 64 17.15 -14.10 5.48
C GLU A 64 15.77 -14.06 4.82
N LEU A 65 15.67 -14.12 3.48
CA LEU A 65 14.39 -14.05 2.78
C LEU A 65 13.79 -15.41 2.38
N THR A 66 14.47 -16.53 2.63
CA THR A 66 13.84 -17.85 2.61
C THR A 66 13.04 -18.10 3.89
N ILE A 67 12.04 -17.25 4.16
CA ILE A 67 10.93 -17.63 5.01
C ILE A 67 10.14 -18.67 4.21
N LYS A 68 10.48 -19.95 4.40
CA LYS A 68 9.59 -21.04 3.95
C LYS A 68 8.21 -20.75 4.54
N PRO A 69 7.14 -20.68 3.73
CA PRO A 69 5.80 -20.54 4.29
C PRO A 69 5.59 -21.72 5.24
N LYS A 70 5.49 -21.44 6.54
CA LYS A 70 5.03 -22.41 7.53
C LYS A 70 3.56 -22.64 7.24
N TYR A 71 3.27 -23.52 6.28
CA TYR A 71 1.95 -24.07 6.10
C TYR A 71 1.62 -24.82 7.39
N ASN A 72 0.62 -24.32 8.12
CA ASN A 72 0.10 -24.95 9.31
C ASN A 72 -0.46 -26.33 8.93
N GLN A 73 0.34 -27.39 9.07
CA GLN A 73 -0.18 -28.75 9.16
C GLN A 73 -0.85 -28.94 10.53
N LYS A 74 -2.04 -28.35 10.69
CA LYS A 74 -2.96 -28.74 11.76
C LYS A 74 -3.79 -29.94 11.28
N LYS A 75 -3.34 -31.12 11.72
CA LYS A 75 -4.13 -32.30 12.11
C LYS A 75 -5.48 -32.50 11.39
N GLU A 76 -5.49 -33.42 10.43
CA GLU A 76 -6.59 -34.38 10.29
C GLU A 76 -6.07 -35.79 10.59
N LYS A 77 -6.20 -36.17 11.87
CA LYS A 77 -6.31 -37.58 12.26
C LYS A 77 -7.79 -37.82 12.49
N ASN A 78 -8.46 -38.49 11.56
CA ASN A 78 -9.21 -39.74 11.80
C ASN A 78 -10.25 -39.99 10.69
N ASN A 79 -10.37 -41.29 10.36
CA ASN A 79 -11.36 -41.95 9.52
C ASN A 79 -11.21 -41.69 8.01
N THR A 80 -10.71 -42.64 7.21
CA THR A 80 -11.47 -43.87 6.97
C THR A 80 -10.58 -44.99 6.44
N LYS A 81 -10.80 -46.19 6.99
CA LYS A 81 -10.42 -47.48 6.44
C LYS A 81 -11.06 -47.66 5.05
N SER A 82 -10.25 -47.93 4.02
CA SER A 82 -10.54 -48.90 2.93
C SER A 82 -9.58 -48.74 1.74
N VAL A 83 -8.27 -48.77 1.99
CA VAL A 83 -7.31 -49.07 0.92
C VAL A 83 -7.36 -50.59 0.70
N LYS A 84 -8.17 -51.08 -0.26
CA LYS A 84 -7.88 -52.34 -1.00
C LYS A 84 -8.77 -52.74 -2.18
N GLU A 85 -9.80 -52.02 -2.61
CA GLU A 85 -10.71 -52.55 -3.67
C GLU A 85 -10.84 -51.80 -5.01
N GLU A 86 -10.33 -50.59 -5.19
CA GLU A 86 -10.56 -49.85 -6.46
C GLU A 86 -9.37 -49.79 -7.44
N ARG A 87 -8.38 -50.68 -7.29
CA ARG A 87 -7.26 -50.84 -8.26
C ARG A 87 -7.57 -51.75 -9.46
N LYS A 88 -8.85 -51.87 -9.87
CA LYS A 88 -9.25 -52.76 -10.99
C LYS A 88 -9.96 -52.10 -12.16
N ILE A 89 -10.10 -50.77 -12.21
CA ILE A 89 -10.70 -50.10 -13.37
C ILE A 89 -9.76 -48.99 -13.87
N ALA A 90 -8.55 -49.39 -14.23
CA ALA A 90 -7.65 -48.59 -15.05
C ALA A 90 -6.99 -49.55 -16.03
N ASN A 91 -7.64 -49.78 -17.17
CA ASN A 91 -7.04 -50.14 -18.46
C ASN A 91 -8.10 -50.61 -19.45
N THR A 92 -8.90 -49.69 -19.97
CA THR A 92 -9.48 -49.87 -21.30
C THR A 92 -9.80 -48.53 -21.95
N PHE A 93 -9.38 -48.40 -23.21
CA PHE A 93 -9.73 -47.38 -24.21
C PHE A 93 -8.87 -46.10 -24.34
N ILE A 94 -7.94 -46.24 -25.28
CA ILE A 94 -7.25 -45.25 -26.11
C ILE A 94 -8.24 -44.62 -27.12
N HIS A 95 -8.11 -43.30 -27.36
CA HIS A 95 -8.58 -42.47 -28.50
C HIS A 95 -10.07 -42.60 -28.93
N GLN A 96 -10.87 -41.55 -29.16
CA GLN A 96 -10.62 -40.28 -29.86
C GLN A 96 -11.92 -39.42 -29.85
N LYS A 97 -11.75 -38.09 -30.00
CA LYS A 97 -12.68 -37.07 -30.58
C LYS A 97 -13.77 -36.40 -29.70
N ASP A 98 -13.54 -35.09 -29.54
CA ASP A 98 -14.45 -33.94 -29.69
C ASP A 98 -15.90 -34.08 -29.26
N VAL A 99 -16.33 -33.28 -28.27
CA VAL A 99 -17.38 -32.23 -28.37
C VAL A 99 -17.30 -31.38 -27.09
N GLY A 100 -17.26 -30.06 -27.26
CA GLY A 100 -17.17 -29.10 -26.16
C GLY A 100 -18.43 -29.01 -25.31
N GLN A 101 -18.26 -28.87 -24.00
CA GLN A 101 -19.29 -28.39 -23.09
C GLN A 101 -18.69 -27.50 -22.00
N ASN A 102 -19.33 -26.35 -21.84
CA ASN A 102 -19.07 -25.31 -20.85
C ASN A 102 -19.13 -25.85 -19.41
N ILE A 103 -18.03 -25.77 -18.67
CA ILE A 103 -18.04 -25.95 -17.23
C ILE A 103 -18.47 -24.62 -16.59
N LYS A 104 -19.71 -24.58 -16.10
CA LYS A 104 -20.14 -23.58 -15.12
C LYS A 104 -19.41 -23.85 -13.82
N PHE A 105 -18.60 -22.89 -13.37
CA PHE A 105 -18.09 -22.88 -12.00
C PHE A 105 -19.15 -22.26 -11.10
N GLU A 106 -19.89 -23.09 -10.36
CA GLU A 106 -20.54 -22.65 -9.12
C GLU A 106 -19.43 -22.23 -8.16
N LYS A 107 -19.36 -20.93 -7.88
CA LYS A 107 -18.57 -20.39 -6.77
C LYS A 107 -19.54 -20.22 -5.62
N ASP A 108 -19.49 -21.13 -4.66
CA ASP A 108 -20.05 -20.87 -3.34
C ASP A 108 -19.28 -19.69 -2.73
N PRO A 109 -19.94 -18.59 -2.36
CA PRO A 109 -19.29 -17.52 -1.62
C PRO A 109 -18.98 -18.03 -0.21
N ILE A 110 -17.69 -18.06 0.13
CA ILE A 110 -17.22 -18.25 1.50
C ILE A 110 -17.76 -17.08 2.33
N ASN A 111 -18.81 -17.35 3.09
CA ASN A 111 -19.46 -16.39 3.97
C ASN A 111 -18.62 -16.30 5.26
N LEU A 112 -17.59 -15.47 5.26
CA LEU A 112 -16.90 -15.05 6.47
C LEU A 112 -17.75 -13.99 7.16
N ASN A 113 -18.79 -14.44 7.86
CA ASN A 113 -19.46 -13.65 8.89
C ASN A 113 -18.45 -13.42 10.02
N VAL A 114 -17.63 -12.38 9.88
CA VAL A 114 -16.93 -11.79 11.01
C VAL A 114 -18.01 -11.08 11.81
N ASN A 115 -18.46 -11.73 12.88
CA ASN A 115 -19.24 -11.06 13.91
C ASN A 115 -18.31 -9.99 14.51
N ILE A 116 -18.42 -8.76 14.01
CA ILE A 116 -17.84 -7.59 14.65
C ILE A 116 -18.73 -7.35 15.86
N ASP A 117 -18.48 -8.10 16.93
CA ASP A 117 -19.14 -7.88 18.21
C ASP A 117 -18.90 -6.42 18.61
N ASN A 118 -20.00 -5.69 18.82
CA ASN A 118 -20.08 -4.28 19.19
C ASN A 118 -19.51 -3.96 20.59
N ASN A 119 -18.50 -4.70 21.05
CA ASN A 119 -17.87 -4.55 22.36
C ASN A 119 -16.80 -3.44 22.37
N ARG A 120 -17.08 -2.28 21.76
CA ARG A 120 -16.21 -1.08 21.79
C ARG A 120 -16.24 -0.30 23.12
N ASN A 121 -16.62 -0.92 24.24
CA ASN A 121 -16.90 -0.21 25.49
C ASN A 121 -15.84 -0.35 26.60
N LYS A 122 -14.55 -0.57 26.28
CA LYS A 122 -13.49 -0.62 27.30
C LYS A 122 -12.17 0.09 26.95
N ILE A 123 -12.15 0.93 25.93
CA ILE A 123 -11.01 1.81 25.69
C ILE A 123 -11.52 3.25 25.86
N ASN A 124 -10.92 4.00 26.78
CA ASN A 124 -11.30 5.40 27.01
C ASN A 124 -11.25 6.13 25.66
N PRO A 125 -12.36 6.73 25.19
CA PRO A 125 -12.37 7.45 23.93
C PRO A 125 -11.30 8.56 23.99
N LEU A 126 -10.41 8.55 23.00
CA LEU A 126 -9.38 9.58 22.87
C LEU A 126 -10.08 10.94 22.73
N ASN A 127 -9.78 11.89 23.60
CA ASN A 127 -10.42 13.19 23.58
C ASN A 127 -10.05 13.93 22.29
N ILE A 128 -11.04 14.27 21.47
CA ILE A 128 -10.89 14.94 20.17
C ILE A 128 -9.97 16.19 20.28
N LYS A 129 -10.11 16.97 21.35
CA LYS A 129 -9.29 18.18 21.57
C LYS A 129 -7.79 17.87 21.72
N GLU A 130 -7.45 16.66 22.17
CA GLU A 130 -6.06 16.22 22.33
C GLU A 130 -5.48 15.73 21.00
N LEU A 131 -6.30 15.06 20.18
CA LEU A 131 -5.91 14.66 18.83
C LEU A 131 -5.60 15.89 17.95
N GLU A 132 -6.35 16.98 18.10
CA GLU A 132 -6.09 18.24 17.38
C GLU A 132 -4.74 18.87 17.73
N LYS A 133 -4.31 18.78 18.99
CA LYS A 133 -2.97 19.24 19.40
C LYS A 133 -1.87 18.41 18.74
N LEU A 134 -2.06 17.08 18.69
CA LEU A 134 -1.09 16.17 18.06
C LEU A 134 -1.02 16.37 16.53
N GLN A 135 -2.15 16.62 15.85
CA GLN A 135 -2.16 16.90 14.41
C GLN A 135 -1.28 18.09 14.01
N ASN A 136 -1.25 19.12 14.86
CA ASN A 136 -0.48 20.34 14.63
C ASN A 136 0.97 20.25 15.12
N SER A 137 1.39 19.12 15.71
CA SER A 137 2.75 18.93 16.18
C SER A 137 3.74 18.72 15.02
N GLU A 138 5.00 19.13 15.22
CA GLU A 138 6.06 18.83 14.28
C GLU A 138 6.49 17.36 14.40
N TYR A 139 6.51 16.66 13.26
CA TYR A 139 6.96 15.28 13.14
C TYR A 139 8.32 15.23 12.44
N GLY A 140 9.28 14.58 13.09
CA GLY A 140 10.64 14.43 12.57
C GLY A 140 10.73 13.46 11.39
N TYR A 141 11.89 13.42 10.75
CA TYR A 141 12.19 12.41 9.73
C TYR A 141 12.12 11.01 10.35
N GLY A 142 11.27 10.14 9.78
CA GLY A 142 10.99 8.80 10.32
C GLY A 142 9.72 8.69 11.17
N GLU A 143 9.12 9.82 11.57
CA GLU A 143 7.87 9.85 12.37
C GLU A 143 6.62 10.04 11.50
N ALA A 144 6.76 10.04 10.17
CA ALA A 144 5.64 10.26 9.25
C ALA A 144 4.45 9.33 9.55
N TRP A 145 4.71 8.07 9.90
CA TRP A 145 3.68 7.09 10.25
C TRP A 145 2.84 7.49 11.47
N MET A 146 3.43 8.20 12.45
CA MET A 146 2.72 8.68 13.64
C MET A 146 1.66 9.72 13.24
N LYS A 147 2.03 10.64 12.34
CA LYS A 147 1.09 11.61 11.77
C LYS A 147 -0.11 10.90 11.15
N TYR A 148 0.11 9.91 10.28
CA TYR A 148 -0.99 9.15 9.67
C TYR A 148 -1.88 8.46 10.71
N LEU A 149 -1.30 7.88 11.76
CA LEU A 149 -2.06 7.22 12.82
C LEU A 149 -2.98 8.20 13.57
N VAL A 150 -2.48 9.40 13.91
CA VAL A 150 -3.28 10.45 14.57
C VAL A 150 -4.44 10.91 13.68
N HIS A 151 -4.20 11.11 12.39
CA HIS A 151 -5.27 11.49 11.46
C HIS A 151 -6.32 10.39 11.27
N ILE A 152 -5.90 9.12 11.23
CA ILE A 152 -6.83 7.98 11.16
C ILE A 152 -7.71 7.92 12.42
N ALA A 153 -7.12 8.13 13.60
CA ALA A 153 -7.86 8.16 14.86
C ALA A 153 -8.94 9.24 14.87
N LYS A 154 -8.59 10.47 14.48
CA LYS A 154 -9.56 11.58 14.39
C LYS A 154 -10.70 11.25 13.42
N LEU A 155 -10.37 10.72 12.24
CA LEU A 155 -11.37 10.33 11.26
C LEU A 155 -12.27 9.17 11.74
N THR A 156 -11.81 8.35 12.68
CA THR A 156 -12.61 7.24 13.26
C THR A 156 -13.69 7.77 14.21
N GLU A 157 -13.44 8.89 14.87
CA GLU A 157 -14.44 9.60 15.69
C GLU A 157 -15.45 10.35 14.82
N GLU A 158 -15.02 10.91 13.67
CA GLU A 158 -15.86 11.71 12.78
C GLU A 158 -16.70 10.89 11.80
N LYS A 159 -16.19 9.73 11.36
CA LYS A 159 -16.78 8.93 10.28
C LYS A 159 -16.84 7.45 10.67
N ALA A 160 -17.97 6.81 10.37
CA ALA A 160 -18.13 5.38 10.55
C ALA A 160 -17.22 4.55 9.61
N ILE A 161 -16.95 5.05 8.41
CA ILE A 161 -16.14 4.38 7.39
C ILE A 161 -15.08 5.36 6.89
N ILE A 162 -13.81 4.95 6.99
CA ILE A 162 -12.66 5.75 6.54
C ILE A 162 -12.10 5.13 5.27
N GLN A 163 -11.99 5.92 4.22
CA GLN A 163 -11.32 5.55 2.98
C GLN A 163 -9.95 6.22 2.88
N THR A 164 -9.10 5.72 1.98
CA THR A 164 -7.77 6.31 1.73
C THR A 164 -7.84 7.78 1.31
N LYS A 165 -8.93 8.19 0.65
CA LYS A 165 -9.14 9.58 0.21
C LYS A 165 -9.32 10.54 1.38
N ASP A 166 -10.02 10.11 2.44
CA ASP A 166 -10.27 10.93 3.63
C ASP A 166 -8.97 11.23 4.37
N ILE A 167 -8.10 10.22 4.48
CA ILE A 167 -6.77 10.38 5.09
C ILE A 167 -5.88 11.28 4.23
N ALA A 168 -5.95 11.15 2.90
CA ALA A 168 -5.18 11.97 1.97
C ALA A 168 -5.52 13.46 2.13
N GLU A 169 -6.82 13.76 2.17
CA GLU A 169 -7.34 15.11 2.40
C GLU A 169 -6.95 15.64 3.79
N SER A 170 -7.15 14.83 4.83
CA SER A 170 -6.84 15.23 6.21
C SER A 170 -5.35 15.53 6.43
N VAL A 171 -4.45 14.75 5.83
CA VAL A 171 -2.99 14.93 5.96
C VAL A 171 -2.44 15.97 4.99
N GLY A 172 -3.18 16.31 3.92
CA GLY A 172 -2.75 17.24 2.87
C GLY A 172 -1.77 16.62 1.87
N VAL A 173 -1.95 15.35 1.51
CA VAL A 173 -1.04 14.58 0.64
C VAL A 173 -1.79 13.78 -0.41
N ILE A 174 -1.10 13.34 -1.46
CA ILE A 174 -1.70 12.46 -2.47
C ILE A 174 -1.95 11.05 -1.94
N THR A 175 -3.02 10.40 -2.42
CA THR A 175 -3.44 9.04 -2.02
C THR A 175 -2.33 7.98 -2.16
N ARG A 176 -1.41 8.15 -3.13
CA ARG A 176 -0.25 7.25 -3.30
C ARG A 176 0.66 7.24 -2.08
N ASN A 177 0.88 8.38 -1.43
CA ASN A 177 1.71 8.48 -0.23
C ASN A 177 1.01 7.87 0.99
N VAL A 178 -0.31 8.06 1.08
CA VAL A 178 -1.13 7.41 2.10
C VAL A 178 -1.02 5.89 1.99
N ARG A 179 -1.18 5.31 0.79
CA ARG A 179 -1.07 3.86 0.58
C ARG A 179 0.27 3.29 1.02
N LYS A 180 1.38 3.99 0.75
CA LYS A 180 2.72 3.57 1.23
C LYS A 180 2.80 3.54 2.76
N ASN A 181 2.26 4.56 3.43
CA ASN A 181 2.27 4.62 4.89
C ASN A 181 1.28 3.63 5.53
N LEU A 182 0.12 3.40 4.92
CA LEU A 182 -0.83 2.38 5.35
C LEU A 182 -0.20 0.98 5.34
N VAL A 183 0.59 0.63 4.31
CA VAL A 183 1.32 -0.65 4.30
C VAL A 183 2.22 -0.78 5.53
N ASN A 184 2.89 0.29 5.95
CA ASN A 184 3.73 0.27 7.15
C ASN A 184 2.90 0.15 8.43
N LEU A 185 1.76 0.86 8.52
CA LEU A 185 0.86 0.80 9.67
C LEU A 185 0.21 -0.58 9.83
N VAL A 186 -0.19 -1.21 8.72
CA VAL A 186 -0.72 -2.57 8.69
C VAL A 186 0.35 -3.59 9.10
N LYS A 187 1.59 -3.46 8.60
CA LYS A 187 2.71 -4.32 9.01
C LYS A 187 3.02 -4.22 10.51
N LYS A 188 2.78 -3.05 11.11
CA LYS A 188 2.92 -2.82 12.56
C LYS A 188 1.66 -3.19 13.34
N GLU A 189 0.63 -3.73 12.67
CA GLU A 189 -0.65 -4.10 13.28
C GLU A 189 -1.38 -2.94 13.97
N LEU A 190 -1.06 -1.69 13.62
CA LEU A 190 -1.68 -0.49 14.20
C LEU A 190 -3.02 -0.13 13.54
N VAL A 191 -3.25 -0.64 12.33
CA VAL A 191 -4.42 -0.34 11.51
C VAL A 191 -4.81 -1.59 10.74
N ILE A 192 -6.11 -1.84 10.64
CA ILE A 192 -6.71 -2.92 9.87
C ILE A 192 -7.32 -2.31 8.61
N VAL A 193 -7.03 -2.93 7.45
CA VAL A 193 -7.65 -2.55 6.18
C VAL A 193 -8.52 -3.71 5.71
N SER A 194 -9.84 -3.53 5.78
CA SER A 194 -10.80 -4.45 5.18
C SER A 194 -11.22 -3.96 3.79
N SER A 195 -11.65 -4.89 2.94
CA SER A 195 -12.15 -4.58 1.61
C SER A 195 -13.53 -5.18 1.46
N GLU A 196 -14.55 -4.35 1.35
CA GLU A 196 -15.93 -4.75 1.08
C GLU A 196 -16.37 -4.08 -0.22
N ASN A 197 -16.93 -4.83 -1.18
CA ASN A 197 -17.48 -4.29 -2.43
C ASN A 197 -16.54 -3.35 -3.21
N ASN A 198 -15.24 -3.68 -3.27
CA ASN A 198 -14.16 -2.85 -3.85
C ASN A 198 -13.80 -1.57 -3.08
N ASP A 199 -14.49 -1.25 -2.00
CA ASP A 199 -14.15 -0.16 -1.10
C ASP A 199 -13.24 -0.64 0.03
N ARG A 200 -12.13 0.09 0.24
CA ARG A 200 -11.19 -0.18 1.32
C ARG A 200 -11.59 0.61 2.55
N HIS A 201 -11.95 -0.10 3.60
CA HIS A 201 -12.30 0.46 4.90
C HIS A 201 -11.09 0.36 5.82
N ILE A 202 -10.80 1.44 6.52
CA ILE A 202 -9.62 1.57 7.37
C ILE A 202 -10.10 1.73 8.80
N LEU A 203 -9.63 0.85 9.67
CA LEU A 203 -9.99 0.83 11.10
C LEU A 203 -8.73 0.85 11.93
N ILE A 204 -8.74 1.59 13.04
CA ILE A 204 -7.65 1.51 14.02
C ILE A 204 -7.78 0.21 14.82
N SER A 205 -6.65 -0.46 15.09
CA SER A 205 -6.62 -1.63 15.97
C SER A 205 -6.44 -1.22 17.43
N ASP A 206 -6.61 -2.16 18.36
CA ASP A 206 -6.33 -1.93 19.79
C ASP A 206 -4.86 -1.51 20.01
N LEU A 207 -3.91 -2.16 19.33
CA LEU A 207 -2.49 -1.77 19.34
C LEU A 207 -2.28 -0.35 18.79
N GLY A 208 -3.05 0.04 17.77
CA GLY A 208 -3.04 1.41 17.24
C GLY A 208 -3.45 2.43 18.29
N ILE A 209 -4.46 2.10 19.11
CA ILE A 209 -4.91 2.98 20.20
C ILE A 209 -3.87 3.07 21.32
N GLU A 210 -3.28 1.94 21.72
CA GLU A 210 -2.18 1.94 22.70
C GLU A 210 -0.99 2.79 22.24
N GLU A 211 -0.62 2.68 20.96
CA GLU A 211 0.48 3.45 20.40
C GLU A 211 0.16 4.95 20.34
N LEU A 212 -1.10 5.33 20.10
CA LEU A 212 -1.54 6.73 20.21
C LEU A 212 -1.37 7.30 21.62
N HIS A 213 -1.64 6.49 22.65
CA HIS A 213 -1.38 6.91 24.03
C HIS A 213 0.10 7.18 24.27
N LYS A 214 1.00 6.34 23.74
CA LYS A 214 2.46 6.59 23.83
C LYS A 214 2.88 7.84 23.08
N ILE A 215 2.35 8.07 21.88
CA ILE A 215 2.61 9.29 21.10
C ILE A 215 2.18 10.53 21.89
N LYS A 216 1.02 10.46 22.56
CA LYS A 216 0.53 11.52 23.45
C LYS A 216 1.49 11.79 24.60
N GLU A 217 2.03 10.77 25.25
CA GLU A 217 3.00 10.93 26.35
C GLU A 217 4.33 11.53 25.86
N LEU A 218 4.76 11.17 24.66
CA LEU A 218 6.01 11.66 24.07
C LEU A 218 5.94 13.11 23.59
N LYS A 219 4.81 13.50 22.98
CA LYS A 219 4.62 14.84 22.35
C LYS A 219 3.81 15.81 23.21
N GLY A 220 3.18 15.33 24.29
CA GLY A 220 2.38 16.12 25.22
C GLY A 220 3.14 16.68 26.43
N LYS A 221 4.46 16.50 26.48
CA LYS A 221 5.37 17.23 27.38
C LYS A 221 5.86 18.50 26.68
#